data_AF-A0A7S2Y0C6-F1
#
_entry.id   AF-A0A7S2Y0C6-F1
#
_cell.length_a   1.000
_cell.length_b   1.000
_cell.length_c   1.000
_cell.angle_alpha   90.00
_cell.angle_beta   90.00
_cell.angle_gamma   90.00
#
_symmetry.space_group_name_H-M   'P 1'
#
loop_
_entity.id
_entity.type
_entity.pdbx_description
1 polymer ?
#
loop_
_entity_poly.entity_id
_entity_poly.type
_entity_poly.pdbx_seq_one_letter_code
_entity_poly.pdbx_strand_id
1 'polypeptide(L)'
;MNFNKSAENGCFATIPIDIWASCNIHTDNFVDRLEGLTAEGVQIALVGIHLCKGLSPRFLSVCNLLGTDKCPFFCLAPCCLPRLTQESINVFLYETNEERQVRQESLQRRKRARQRICWICSDPSHQTKLCPLLPTETEERAKTLSDHIVCWRCGEYGHDKVKCSSDQSSTRPQLIKAPAVSIPVEVIQQSPSPFDEYCKQLMMTISVQDTSQKESHVVTLAGNDERHDTRNKIGQRKCTWLLRFN
;
A
#
# COMPACT_ATOMS: atom_id res chain seq x y z
N MET A 1 -20.48 -13.10 37.43
CA MET A 1 -19.87 -11.83 37.83
C MET A 1 -20.59 -10.72 37.10
N ASN A 2 -21.39 -9.92 37.82
CA ASN A 2 -22.17 -8.82 37.27
C ASN A 2 -21.34 -7.53 37.29
N PHE A 3 -20.68 -7.21 36.18
CA PHE A 3 -20.16 -5.86 35.94
C PHE A 3 -21.27 -5.08 35.24
N ASN A 4 -21.99 -4.23 35.97
CA ASN A 4 -22.68 -3.03 35.44
C ASN A 4 -23.63 -2.45 36.51
N LYS A 5 -23.12 -1.55 37.36
CA LYS A 5 -23.94 -0.57 38.11
C LYS A 5 -23.08 0.62 38.56
N SER A 6 -22.55 1.42 37.63
CA SER A 6 -22.15 2.84 37.88
C SER A 6 -21.55 3.48 36.62
N ALA A 7 -22.39 3.94 35.69
CA ALA A 7 -21.96 4.85 34.62
C ALA A 7 -23.14 5.72 34.18
N GLU A 8 -23.73 6.48 35.10
CA GLU A 8 -24.97 7.24 34.82
C GLU A 8 -24.75 8.64 34.23
N ASN A 9 -23.52 9.10 33.95
CA ASN A 9 -23.30 10.43 33.31
C ASN A 9 -22.12 10.49 32.33
N GLY A 10 -21.66 9.35 31.80
CA GLY A 10 -20.60 9.34 30.78
C GLY A 10 -21.17 9.70 29.41
N CYS A 11 -20.72 10.82 28.82
CA CYS A 11 -20.93 11.07 27.40
C CYS A 11 -20.10 10.04 26.61
N PHE A 12 -20.71 8.90 26.28
CA PHE A 12 -20.06 7.90 25.43
C PHE A 12 -20.06 8.43 23.99
N ALA A 13 -18.88 8.75 23.47
CA ALA A 13 -18.73 9.00 22.05
C ALA A 13 -19.12 7.72 21.29
N THR A 14 -20.21 7.76 20.53
CA THR A 14 -20.54 6.70 19.58
C THR A 14 -19.62 6.83 18.38
N ILE A 15 -18.54 6.06 18.36
CA ILE A 15 -17.63 6.01 17.22
C ILE A 15 -18.26 5.06 16.18
N PRO A 16 -18.59 5.53 14.96
CA PRO A 16 -19.07 4.64 13.92
C PRO A 16 -17.97 3.63 13.56
N ILE A 17 -18.29 2.34 13.62
CA ILE A 17 -17.38 1.25 13.25
C ILE A 17 -17.82 0.68 11.91
N ASP A 18 -17.03 0.94 10.87
CA ASP A 18 -17.24 0.33 9.57
C ASP A 18 -16.52 -1.02 9.49
N ILE A 19 -17.28 -2.08 9.24
CA ILE A 19 -16.73 -3.43 9.07
C ILE A 19 -16.59 -3.73 7.58
N TRP A 20 -15.36 -3.95 7.13
CA TRP A 20 -15.09 -4.28 5.73
C TRP A 20 -14.95 -5.79 5.55
N ALA A 21 -15.93 -6.40 4.87
CA ALA A 21 -15.80 -7.78 4.42
C ALA A 21 -14.68 -7.90 3.38
N SER A 22 -13.98 -9.04 3.38
CA SER A 22 -12.95 -9.39 2.39
C SER A 22 -11.85 -8.34 2.21
N CYS A 23 -11.50 -7.64 3.29
CA CYS A 23 -10.44 -6.64 3.26
C CYS A 23 -9.06 -7.32 3.23
N ASN A 24 -8.23 -6.94 2.25
CA ASN A 24 -6.85 -7.37 2.17
C ASN A 24 -5.93 -6.14 2.14
N ILE A 25 -5.24 -5.89 3.26
CA ILE A 25 -4.32 -4.76 3.41
C ILE A 25 -3.16 -4.76 2.40
N HIS A 26 -2.85 -5.90 1.78
CA HIS A 26 -1.80 -6.02 0.76
C HIS A 26 -2.25 -5.56 -0.63
N THR A 27 -3.53 -5.27 -0.84
CA THR A 27 -4.01 -4.79 -2.13
C THR A 27 -3.64 -3.32 -2.34
N ASP A 28 -3.32 -2.96 -3.58
CA ASP A 28 -2.93 -1.58 -3.93
C ASP A 28 -4.09 -0.60 -3.69
N ASN A 29 -5.32 -1.03 -3.97
CA ASN A 29 -6.52 -0.21 -3.78
C ASN A 29 -6.92 0.00 -2.30
N PHE A 30 -6.28 -0.69 -1.35
CA PHE A 30 -6.60 -0.51 0.07
C PHE A 30 -6.24 0.91 0.54
N VAL A 31 -5.07 1.42 0.11
CA VAL A 31 -4.65 2.78 0.43
C VAL A 31 -5.60 3.77 -0.23
N ASP A 32 -5.83 3.65 -1.55
CA ASP A 32 -6.76 4.51 -2.30
C ASP A 32 -8.15 4.59 -1.64
N ARG A 33 -8.64 3.46 -1.10
CA ARG A 33 -9.91 3.40 -0.38
C ARG A 33 -9.88 4.20 0.92
N LEU A 34 -8.81 4.09 1.71
CA LEU A 34 -8.65 4.91 2.93
C LEU A 34 -8.51 6.39 2.58
N GLU A 35 -7.80 6.72 1.50
CA GLU A 35 -7.70 8.10 1.04
C GLU A 35 -9.06 8.70 0.68
N GLY A 36 -9.92 7.92 0.01
CA GLY A 36 -11.29 8.32 -0.29
C GLY A 36 -12.14 8.61 0.96
N LEU A 37 -11.88 7.95 2.09
CA LEU A 37 -12.57 8.25 3.36
C LEU A 37 -12.06 9.54 4.01
N THR A 38 -10.79 9.87 3.76
CA THR A 38 -10.15 11.10 4.26
C THR A 38 -10.38 12.29 3.33
N ALA A 39 -11.21 12.11 2.29
CA ALA A 39 -11.70 13.22 1.49
C ALA A 39 -12.40 14.23 2.42
N GLU A 40 -12.34 15.51 2.07
CA GLU A 40 -12.93 16.62 2.85
C GLU A 40 -12.24 16.89 4.20
N GLY A 41 -10.99 16.45 4.37
CA GLY A 41 -10.18 16.77 5.57
C GLY A 41 -10.45 15.86 6.77
N VAL A 42 -11.21 14.79 6.58
CA VAL A 42 -11.49 13.79 7.61
C VAL A 42 -10.21 13.04 7.97
N GLN A 43 -9.95 12.91 9.26
CA GLN A 43 -8.82 12.13 9.77
C GLN A 43 -9.26 10.75 10.25
N ILE A 44 -8.39 9.77 10.09
CA ILE A 44 -8.63 8.40 10.52
C ILE A 44 -7.58 7.93 11.53
N ALA A 45 -8.01 7.08 12.46
CA ALA A 45 -7.13 6.28 13.29
C ALA A 45 -7.11 4.84 12.80
N LEU A 46 -5.91 4.27 12.73
CA LEU A 46 -5.71 2.88 12.39
C LEU A 46 -5.30 2.07 13.62
N VAL A 47 -5.99 0.95 13.88
CA VAL A 47 -5.64 0.05 14.98
C VAL A 47 -5.44 -1.37 14.44
N GLY A 48 -4.22 -1.87 14.57
CA GLY A 48 -3.80 -3.19 14.13
C GLY A 48 -3.46 -4.11 15.29
N ILE A 49 -4.31 -5.08 15.59
CA ILE A 49 -4.12 -6.06 16.67
C ILE A 49 -3.95 -7.45 16.06
N HIS A 50 -3.02 -8.25 16.61
CA HIS A 50 -2.69 -9.59 16.10
C HIS A 50 -2.30 -9.57 14.60
N LEU A 51 -1.55 -8.54 14.20
CA LEU A 51 -1.02 -8.44 12.84
C LEU A 51 0.17 -9.39 12.68
N CYS A 52 -0.12 -10.64 12.31
CA CYS A 52 0.92 -11.65 12.27
C CYS A 52 1.65 -11.65 10.92
N LYS A 53 2.97 -11.89 10.95
CA LYS A 53 3.85 -12.03 9.77
C LYS A 53 3.99 -10.70 9.02
N GLY A 54 3.75 -10.67 7.71
CA GLY A 54 3.89 -9.47 6.88
C GLY A 54 2.82 -8.39 7.08
N LEU A 55 1.90 -8.55 8.04
CA LEU A 55 0.82 -7.58 8.26
C LEU A 55 1.27 -6.35 9.03
N SER A 56 2.08 -6.50 10.08
CA SER A 56 2.65 -5.35 10.82
C SER A 56 3.44 -4.38 9.93
N PRO A 57 4.42 -4.83 9.10
CA PRO A 57 5.15 -3.92 8.24
C PRO A 57 4.26 -3.31 7.16
N ARG A 58 3.27 -4.06 6.65
CA ARG A 58 2.30 -3.51 5.70
C ARG A 58 1.39 -2.48 6.35
N PHE A 59 0.97 -2.68 7.60
CA PHE A 59 0.19 -1.71 8.35
C PHE A 59 0.95 -0.40 8.55
N LEU A 60 2.21 -0.46 8.96
CA LEU A 60 3.05 0.74 9.03
C LEU A 60 3.24 1.39 7.67
N SER A 61 3.43 0.59 6.63
CA SER A 61 3.49 1.12 5.25
C SER A 61 2.23 1.89 4.88
N VAL A 62 1.05 1.42 5.27
CA VAL A 62 -0.22 2.14 5.03
C VAL A 62 -0.25 3.44 5.83
N CYS A 63 0.11 3.41 7.12
CA CYS A 63 0.14 4.61 7.96
C CYS A 63 1.10 5.66 7.38
N ASN A 64 2.30 5.24 6.99
CA ASN A 64 3.31 6.09 6.35
C ASN A 64 2.80 6.67 5.02
N LEU A 65 2.16 5.86 4.17
CA LEU A 65 1.62 6.33 2.88
C LEU A 65 0.46 7.32 3.04
N LEU A 66 -0.35 7.19 4.09
CA LEU A 66 -1.42 8.14 4.38
C LEU A 66 -0.86 9.48 4.90
N GLY A 67 0.26 9.44 5.63
CA GLY A 67 0.84 10.61 6.26
C GLY A 67 0.06 11.07 7.50
N THR A 68 0.66 12.01 8.23
CA THR A 68 0.12 12.53 9.50
C THR A 68 -1.16 13.32 9.33
N ASP A 69 -1.35 13.95 8.16
CA ASP A 69 -2.55 14.76 7.88
C ASP A 69 -3.82 13.90 7.83
N LYS A 70 -3.70 12.69 7.30
CA LYS A 70 -4.81 11.74 7.13
C LYS A 70 -4.89 10.71 8.25
N CYS A 71 -3.74 10.26 8.75
CA CYS A 71 -3.63 9.24 9.80
C CYS A 71 -2.79 9.76 10.98
N PRO A 72 -3.29 10.72 11.78
CA PRO A 72 -2.55 11.33 12.88
C PRO A 72 -2.29 10.39 14.07
N PHE A 73 -3.02 9.26 14.12
CA PHE A 73 -2.92 8.25 15.16
C PHE A 73 -2.95 6.86 14.56
N PHE A 74 -2.07 5.99 15.06
CA PHE A 74 -2.23 4.56 14.88
C PHE A 74 -1.76 3.79 16.12
N CYS A 75 -2.29 2.58 16.28
CA CYS A 75 -1.84 1.63 17.30
C CYS A 75 -1.51 0.31 16.61
N LEU A 76 -0.30 -0.20 16.85
CA LEU A 76 0.16 -1.46 16.30
C LEU A 76 0.60 -2.39 17.43
N ALA A 77 -0.01 -3.58 17.48
CA ALA A 77 0.38 -4.66 18.37
C ALA A 77 0.79 -5.91 17.55
N PRO A 78 2.07 -6.05 17.20
CA PRO A 78 2.58 -7.23 16.52
C PRO A 78 2.38 -8.49 17.38
N CYS A 79 2.08 -9.64 16.77
CA CYS A 79 1.93 -10.94 17.46
C CYS A 79 3.01 -11.95 17.09
N CYS A 80 3.70 -11.75 15.97
CA CYS A 80 4.60 -12.76 15.42
C CYS A 80 5.83 -12.10 14.81
N LEU A 81 6.95 -12.83 14.90
CA LEU A 81 8.16 -12.52 14.16
C LEU A 81 7.97 -12.70 12.64
N PRO A 82 8.79 -12.02 11.83
CA PRO A 82 8.91 -12.29 10.40
C PRO A 82 9.30 -13.76 10.13
N ARG A 83 8.99 -14.25 8.92
CA ARG A 83 9.37 -15.63 8.55
C ARG A 83 10.87 -15.69 8.27
N LEU A 84 11.52 -16.75 8.72
CA LEU A 84 12.94 -17.03 8.44
C LEU A 84 13.27 -17.19 6.96
N THR A 85 12.28 -17.47 6.11
CA THR A 85 12.46 -17.60 4.66
C THR A 85 12.59 -16.25 3.95
N GLN A 86 12.44 -15.13 4.66
CA GLN A 86 12.55 -13.79 4.09
C GLN A 86 13.93 -13.21 4.44
N GLU A 87 14.65 -12.70 3.45
CA GLU A 87 15.92 -12.00 3.69
C GLU A 87 15.68 -10.64 4.36
N SER A 88 14.60 -9.96 3.95
CA SER A 88 14.26 -8.63 4.42
C SER A 88 12.75 -8.36 4.49
N ILE A 89 12.40 -7.38 5.31
CA ILE A 89 11.04 -6.85 5.44
C ILE A 89 11.03 -5.45 4.83
N ASN A 90 10.14 -5.23 3.87
CA ASN A 90 9.98 -3.89 3.28
C ASN A 90 8.86 -3.13 4.00
N VAL A 91 9.16 -1.90 4.42
CA VAL A 91 8.19 -0.93 4.91
C VAL A 91 8.22 0.29 3.99
N PHE A 92 7.08 0.64 3.40
CA PHE A 92 6.98 1.86 2.60
C PHE A 92 7.05 3.09 3.50
N LEU A 93 7.79 4.10 3.05
CA LEU A 93 7.91 5.39 3.71
C LEU A 93 6.82 6.35 3.20
N TYR A 94 6.72 7.49 3.87
CA TYR A 94 5.92 8.60 3.38
C TYR A 94 6.44 9.06 2.01
N GLU A 95 5.50 9.53 1.19
CA GLU A 95 5.71 9.99 -0.18
C GLU A 95 4.95 11.31 -0.33
N THR A 96 5.59 12.34 -0.86
CA THR A 96 4.89 13.61 -1.14
C THR A 96 3.84 13.44 -2.22
N ASN A 97 2.91 14.38 -2.35
CA ASN A 97 1.89 14.32 -3.40
C ASN A 97 2.51 14.32 -4.81
N GLU A 98 3.62 15.04 -4.99
CA GLU A 98 4.36 15.13 -6.26
C GLU A 98 5.02 13.79 -6.60
N GLU A 99 5.74 13.19 -5.64
CA GLU A 99 6.37 11.87 -5.82
C GLU A 99 5.31 10.80 -6.17
N ARG A 100 4.16 10.87 -5.48
CA ARG A 100 3.02 9.98 -5.73
C ARG A 100 2.46 10.15 -7.11
N GLN A 101 2.27 11.39 -7.56
CA GLN A 101 1.79 11.65 -8.91
C GLN A 101 2.75 11.07 -9.96
N VAL A 102 4.06 11.32 -9.82
CA VAL A 102 5.08 10.76 -10.71
C VAL A 102 5.03 9.23 -10.74
N ARG A 103 4.88 8.59 -9.58
CA ARG A 103 4.75 7.14 -9.47
C ARG A 103 3.47 6.63 -10.14
N GLN A 104 2.34 7.30 -9.95
CA GLN A 104 1.06 6.94 -10.58
C GLN A 104 1.13 7.08 -12.10
N GLU A 105 1.76 8.14 -12.61
CA GLU A 105 2.00 8.32 -14.04
C GLU A 105 2.89 7.20 -14.61
N SER A 106 3.96 6.82 -13.91
CA SER A 106 4.82 5.67 -14.26
C SER A 106 4.02 4.36 -14.32
N LEU A 107 3.17 4.11 -13.32
CA LEU A 107 2.26 2.95 -13.29
C LEU A 107 1.28 2.96 -14.46
N GLN A 108 0.71 4.12 -14.78
CA GLN A 108 -0.21 4.27 -15.92
C GLN A 108 0.50 4.03 -17.25
N ARG A 109 1.68 4.61 -17.47
CA ARG A 109 2.51 4.35 -18.67
C ARG A 109 2.79 2.86 -18.83
N ARG A 110 3.13 2.17 -17.74
CA ARG A 110 3.37 0.73 -17.74
C ARG A 110 2.11 -0.09 -18.00
N LYS A 111 0.98 0.30 -17.42
CA LYS A 111 -0.33 -0.32 -17.65
C LYS A 111 -0.71 -0.17 -19.12
N ARG A 112 -0.56 1.04 -19.68
CA ARG A 112 -0.80 1.31 -21.09
C ARG A 112 0.06 0.42 -21.97
N ALA A 113 1.37 0.43 -21.77
CA ALA A 113 2.29 -0.42 -22.53
C ALA A 113 2.00 -1.94 -22.44
N ARG A 114 1.26 -2.42 -21.42
CA ARG A 114 0.90 -3.83 -21.27
C ARG A 114 -0.45 -4.20 -21.86
N GLN A 115 -1.32 -3.24 -22.10
CA GLN A 115 -2.66 -3.50 -22.59
C GLN A 115 -2.59 -3.99 -24.04
N ARG A 116 -3.13 -5.20 -24.28
CA ARG A 116 -3.31 -5.79 -25.61
C ARG A 116 -4.72 -5.48 -26.15
N ILE A 117 -5.10 -4.21 -26.07
CA ILE A 117 -6.39 -3.73 -26.59
C ILE A 117 -6.13 -2.85 -27.81
N CYS A 118 -7.11 -2.72 -28.68
CA CYS A 118 -7.07 -1.72 -29.72
C CYS A 118 -7.16 -0.31 -29.11
N TRP A 119 -6.15 0.53 -29.34
CA TRP A 119 -6.10 1.90 -28.79
C TRP A 119 -7.05 2.89 -29.45
N ILE A 120 -7.68 2.51 -30.56
CA ILE A 120 -8.61 3.37 -31.31
C ILE A 120 -10.04 3.14 -30.84
N CYS A 121 -10.47 1.87 -30.72
CA CYS A 121 -11.85 1.53 -30.35
C CYS A 121 -11.99 0.84 -28.98
N SER A 122 -10.88 0.63 -28.25
CA SER A 122 -10.83 -0.08 -26.96
C SER A 122 -11.26 -1.56 -26.98
N ASP A 123 -11.49 -2.15 -28.15
CA ASP A 123 -11.85 -3.57 -28.29
C ASP A 123 -10.62 -4.48 -28.08
N PRO A 124 -10.69 -5.47 -27.17
CA PRO A 124 -9.62 -6.46 -26.97
C PRO A 124 -9.53 -7.53 -28.08
N SER A 125 -10.51 -7.63 -28.99
CA SER A 125 -10.58 -8.68 -30.01
C SER A 125 -9.52 -8.56 -31.12
N HIS A 126 -8.98 -7.36 -31.33
CA HIS A 126 -8.04 -7.07 -32.41
C HIS A 126 -6.93 -6.11 -31.97
N GLN A 127 -5.83 -6.09 -32.73
CA GLN A 127 -4.73 -5.15 -32.51
C GLN A 127 -5.03 -3.81 -33.19
N THR A 128 -4.47 -2.71 -32.68
CA THR A 128 -4.66 -1.36 -33.25
C THR A 128 -4.40 -1.30 -34.76
N LYS A 129 -3.41 -2.03 -35.28
CA LYS A 129 -3.08 -2.09 -36.71
C LYS A 129 -4.20 -2.67 -37.60
N LEU A 130 -5.06 -3.50 -37.01
CA LEU A 130 -6.17 -4.20 -37.65
C LEU A 130 -7.52 -3.59 -37.27
N CYS A 131 -7.54 -2.38 -36.68
CA CYS A 131 -8.78 -1.76 -36.25
C CYS A 131 -9.67 -1.41 -37.45
N PRO A 132 -10.95 -1.80 -37.45
CA PRO A 132 -11.88 -1.49 -38.55
C PRO A 132 -12.21 0.00 -38.64
N LEU A 133 -11.95 0.79 -37.59
CA LEU A 133 -12.13 2.25 -37.60
C LEU A 133 -10.94 3.01 -38.19
N LEU A 134 -9.89 2.32 -38.63
CA LEU A 134 -8.79 2.98 -39.31
C LEU A 134 -9.24 3.50 -40.69
N PRO A 135 -8.78 4.69 -41.11
CA PRO A 135 -8.96 5.17 -42.47
C PRO A 135 -8.46 4.16 -43.51
N THR A 136 -9.13 4.10 -44.65
CA THR A 136 -8.71 3.28 -45.80
C THR A 136 -7.51 3.88 -46.52
N GLU A 137 -7.43 5.21 -46.56
CA GLU A 137 -6.34 5.94 -47.19
C GLU A 137 -5.01 5.74 -46.44
N THR A 138 -3.95 5.43 -47.18
CA THR A 138 -2.68 4.96 -46.61
C THR A 138 -2.00 6.01 -45.73
N GLU A 139 -2.04 7.28 -46.14
CA GLU A 139 -1.41 8.38 -45.40
C GLU A 139 -2.15 8.71 -44.11
N GLU A 140 -3.48 8.82 -44.18
CA GLU A 140 -4.33 9.05 -43.00
C GLU A 140 -4.22 7.90 -42.02
N ARG A 141 -4.22 6.66 -42.52
CA ARG A 141 -4.01 5.46 -41.70
C ARG A 141 -2.67 5.48 -40.98
N ALA A 142 -1.59 5.83 -41.68
CA ALA A 142 -0.26 5.92 -41.07
C ALA A 142 -0.20 6.99 -39.98
N LYS A 143 -0.83 8.15 -40.21
CA LYS A 143 -0.95 9.23 -39.24
C LYS A 143 -1.74 8.80 -38.00
N THR A 144 -2.96 8.27 -38.17
CA THR A 144 -3.79 7.79 -37.05
C THR A 144 -3.08 6.70 -36.24
N LEU A 145 -2.39 5.77 -36.91
CA LEU A 145 -1.58 4.76 -36.23
C LEU A 145 -0.43 5.37 -35.44
N SER A 146 0.26 6.37 -35.99
CA SER A 146 1.33 7.07 -35.28
C SER A 146 0.81 7.81 -34.05
N ASP A 147 -0.38 8.42 -34.12
CA ASP A 147 -0.96 9.16 -33.00
C ASP A 147 -1.39 8.23 -31.85
N HIS A 148 -1.80 7.00 -32.16
CA HIS A 148 -2.35 6.04 -31.18
C HIS A 148 -1.40 4.91 -30.80
N ILE A 149 -0.20 4.85 -31.37
CA ILE A 149 0.78 3.82 -31.01
C ILE A 149 1.39 4.13 -29.64
N VAL A 150 1.25 3.18 -28.72
CA VAL A 150 1.92 3.24 -27.41
C VAL A 150 3.28 2.56 -27.54
N CYS A 151 4.33 3.29 -27.17
CA CYS A 151 5.67 2.74 -27.13
C CYS A 151 5.80 1.70 -26.01
N TRP A 152 6.16 0.46 -26.35
CA TRP A 152 6.34 -0.62 -25.38
C TRP A 152 7.53 -0.41 -24.44
N ARG A 153 8.46 0.48 -24.78
CA ARG A 153 9.63 0.82 -23.98
C ARG A 153 9.30 1.91 -22.95
N CYS A 154 8.75 3.05 -23.35
CA CYS A 154 8.49 4.18 -22.43
C CYS A 154 7.03 4.38 -22.01
N GLY A 155 6.07 3.80 -22.74
CA GLY A 155 4.63 3.91 -22.44
C GLY A 155 3.98 5.23 -22.86
N GLU A 156 4.69 6.04 -23.66
CA GLU A 156 4.17 7.24 -24.31
C GLU A 156 3.56 6.94 -25.67
N TYR A 157 2.71 7.85 -26.15
CA TYR A 157 2.11 7.81 -27.48
C TYR A 157 3.04 8.40 -28.55
N GLY A 158 2.67 8.26 -29.83
CA GLY A 158 3.34 8.96 -30.93
C GLY A 158 4.47 8.19 -31.61
N HIS A 159 4.96 7.10 -31.00
CA HIS A 159 6.12 6.38 -31.52
C HIS A 159 6.15 4.90 -31.11
N ASP A 160 6.87 4.09 -31.88
CA ASP A 160 7.13 2.69 -31.55
C ASP A 160 8.45 2.52 -30.77
N LYS A 161 8.76 1.27 -30.40
CA LYS A 161 10.01 0.94 -29.70
C LYS A 161 11.26 1.33 -30.51
N VAL A 162 11.21 1.27 -31.84
CA VAL A 162 12.37 1.50 -32.71
C VAL A 162 12.71 2.99 -32.77
N LYS A 163 11.69 3.84 -32.75
CA LYS A 163 11.81 5.31 -32.76
C LYS A 163 11.85 5.94 -31.36
N CYS A 164 11.94 5.12 -30.30
CA CYS A 164 11.92 5.62 -28.93
C CYS A 164 13.26 6.27 -28.56
N SER A 165 13.22 7.54 -28.18
CA SER A 165 14.40 8.30 -27.73
C SER A 165 14.84 7.99 -26.30
N SER A 166 14.06 7.19 -25.55
CA SER A 166 14.42 6.81 -24.19
C SER A 166 15.66 5.92 -24.18
N ASP A 167 16.63 6.33 -23.37
CA ASP A 167 17.89 5.66 -23.07
C ASP A 167 17.75 4.49 -22.08
N GLN A 168 16.54 4.21 -21.61
CA GLN A 168 16.32 3.13 -20.66
C GLN A 168 16.76 1.77 -21.25
N SER A 169 17.60 1.06 -20.49
CA SER A 169 18.10 -0.27 -20.84
C SER A 169 16.97 -1.32 -20.90
N SER A 170 15.94 -1.08 -20.09
CA SER A 170 14.74 -1.90 -19.99
C SER A 170 13.92 -1.93 -21.29
N THR A 171 13.32 -3.09 -21.60
CA THR A 171 12.35 -3.23 -22.70
C THR A 171 10.95 -2.77 -22.33
N ARG A 172 10.73 -2.39 -21.07
CA ARG A 172 9.44 -2.00 -20.49
C ARG A 172 9.56 -0.65 -19.78
N PRO A 173 8.46 0.11 -19.63
CA PRO A 173 8.51 1.36 -18.90
C PRO A 173 9.00 1.10 -17.47
N GLN A 174 9.96 1.91 -17.03
CA GLN A 174 10.49 1.84 -15.69
C GLN A 174 9.33 2.00 -14.68
N LEU A 175 9.25 1.07 -13.73
CA LEU A 175 8.32 1.17 -12.62
C LEU A 175 9.02 1.93 -11.50
N ILE A 176 8.51 3.13 -11.20
CA ILE A 176 8.87 3.84 -9.98
C ILE A 176 8.15 3.14 -8.83
N LYS A 177 8.90 2.71 -7.82
CA LYS A 177 8.35 2.11 -6.60
C LYS A 177 8.25 3.21 -5.54
N ALA A 178 7.28 3.07 -4.63
CA ALA A 178 7.23 3.92 -3.45
C ALA A 178 8.54 3.78 -2.66
N PRO A 179 9.02 4.86 -2.01
CA PRO A 179 10.20 4.79 -1.16
C PRO A 179 9.97 3.73 -0.07
N ALA A 180 10.99 2.93 0.22
CA ALA A 180 10.89 1.84 1.17
C ALA A 180 12.20 1.65 1.93
N VAL A 181 12.07 1.28 3.21
CA VAL A 181 13.18 0.76 4.01
C VAL A 181 13.10 -0.76 4.05
N SER A 182 14.26 -1.38 3.88
CA SER A 182 14.45 -2.82 3.97
C SER A 182 15.07 -3.14 5.32
N ILE A 183 14.33 -3.82 6.19
CA ILE A 183 14.80 -4.29 7.49
C ILE A 183 15.38 -5.70 7.29
N PRO A 184 16.68 -5.93 7.51
CA PRO A 184 17.27 -7.27 7.40
C PRO A 184 16.71 -8.19 8.47
N VAL A 185 16.18 -9.36 8.08
CA VAL A 185 15.62 -10.32 9.03
C VAL A 185 16.71 -10.92 9.92
N GLU A 186 17.94 -11.04 9.41
CA GLU A 186 19.09 -11.55 10.14
C GLU A 186 19.37 -10.76 11.43
N VAL A 187 19.31 -9.42 11.38
CA VAL A 187 19.51 -8.54 12.54
C VAL A 187 18.48 -8.83 13.64
N ILE A 188 17.23 -9.09 13.25
CA ILE A 188 16.16 -9.45 14.19
C ILE A 188 16.44 -10.82 14.82
N GLN A 189 16.84 -11.80 14.01
CA GLN A 189 17.03 -13.18 14.47
C GLN A 189 18.26 -13.36 15.38
N GLN A 190 19.32 -12.59 15.13
CA GLN A 190 20.56 -12.65 15.92
C GLN A 190 20.46 -11.89 17.25
N SER A 191 19.38 -11.13 17.47
CA SER A 191 19.14 -10.41 18.72
C SER A 191 18.84 -11.39 19.87
N PRO A 192 19.32 -11.13 21.10
CA PRO A 192 18.94 -11.90 22.29
C PRO A 192 17.44 -11.79 22.61
N SER A 193 16.78 -10.73 22.15
CA SER A 193 15.32 -10.58 22.17
C SER A 193 14.82 -10.23 20.77
N PRO A 194 14.55 -11.24 19.91
CA PRO A 194 14.15 -11.00 18.53
C PRO A 194 12.87 -10.19 18.40
N PHE A 195 11.91 -10.39 19.31
CA PHE A 195 10.63 -9.68 19.24
C PHE A 195 10.77 -8.20 19.59
N ASP A 196 11.57 -7.87 20.61
CA ASP A 196 11.83 -6.47 20.96
C ASP A 196 12.62 -5.76 19.87
N GLU A 197 13.64 -6.42 19.32
CA GLU A 197 14.40 -5.87 18.19
C GLU A 197 13.50 -5.70 16.96
N TYR A 198 12.59 -6.62 16.69
CA TYR A 198 11.60 -6.46 15.62
C TYR A 198 10.71 -5.22 15.82
N CYS A 199 10.15 -5.05 17.03
CA CYS A 199 9.33 -3.88 17.36
C CYS A 199 10.15 -2.58 17.24
N LYS A 200 11.39 -2.57 17.71
CA LYS A 200 12.31 -1.44 17.57
C LYS A 200 12.60 -1.10 16.12
N GLN A 201 12.92 -2.08 15.28
CA GLN A 201 13.15 -1.88 13.85
C GLN A 201 11.90 -1.32 13.16
N LEU A 202 10.71 -1.83 13.49
CA LEU A 202 9.45 -1.30 12.98
C LEU A 202 9.25 0.17 13.40
N MET A 203 9.50 0.52 14.66
CA MET A 203 9.39 1.90 15.13
C MET A 203 10.32 2.86 14.37
N MET A 204 11.54 2.43 14.06
CA MET A 204 12.50 3.24 13.29
C MET A 204 12.04 3.52 11.85
N THR A 205 11.04 2.79 11.32
CA THR A 205 10.49 3.01 9.97
C THR A 205 9.31 3.97 9.93
N ILE A 206 8.83 4.47 11.08
CA ILE A 206 7.71 5.40 11.14
C ILE A 206 8.19 6.75 10.59
N SER A 207 7.61 7.18 9.46
CA SER A 207 7.92 8.46 8.83
C SER A 207 7.03 9.55 9.42
N VAL A 208 7.41 10.11 10.57
CA VAL A 208 6.71 11.29 11.12
C VAL A 208 7.38 12.53 10.56
N GLN A 209 6.74 13.19 9.58
CA GLN A 209 7.35 14.34 8.90
C GLN A 209 7.42 15.60 9.75
N ASP A 210 6.58 15.72 10.79
CA ASP A 210 6.64 16.90 11.65
C ASP A 210 5.86 16.63 12.94
N THR A 211 6.54 16.30 14.03
CA THR A 211 5.98 16.55 15.37
C THR A 211 7.13 16.80 16.33
N SER A 212 7.12 18.00 16.90
CA SER A 212 7.53 18.23 18.28
C SER A 212 7.12 17.02 19.13
N GLN A 213 8.14 16.26 19.57
CA GLN A 213 8.09 15.13 20.49
C GLN A 213 6.68 14.62 20.87
N LYS A 214 6.15 13.65 20.13
CA LYS A 214 5.11 12.77 20.65
C LYS A 214 5.80 11.57 21.30
N GLU A 215 5.59 11.40 22.60
CA GLU A 215 6.07 10.25 23.37
C GLU A 215 5.54 8.96 22.74
N SER A 216 6.44 8.15 22.20
CA SER A 216 6.15 6.77 21.83
C SER A 216 6.18 5.91 23.08
N HIS A 217 5.03 5.75 23.74
CA HIS A 217 4.92 4.78 24.82
C HIS A 217 4.85 3.37 24.23
N VAL A 218 5.96 2.65 24.28
CA VAL A 218 5.95 1.20 24.11
C VAL A 218 5.35 0.60 25.37
N VAL A 219 4.04 0.36 25.35
CA VAL A 219 3.37 -0.39 26.41
C VAL A 219 3.57 -1.87 26.12
N THR A 220 4.65 -2.45 26.68
CA THR A 220 4.81 -3.90 26.69
C THR A 220 3.77 -4.46 27.67
N LEU A 221 2.67 -4.99 27.15
CA LEU A 221 1.72 -5.77 27.95
C LEU A 221 2.42 -7.08 28.34
N ALA A 222 3.03 -7.10 29.52
CA ALA A 222 3.69 -8.26 30.08
C ALA A 222 2.66 -9.38 30.31
N GLY A 223 2.60 -10.32 29.37
CA GLY A 223 1.64 -11.44 29.42
C GLY A 223 1.71 -12.33 28.19
N ASN A 224 2.91 -12.72 27.76
CA ASN A 224 3.06 -13.72 26.69
C ASN A 224 3.07 -15.12 27.30
N ASP A 225 1.92 -15.79 27.23
CA ASP A 225 1.79 -17.22 27.44
C ASP A 225 2.44 -17.93 26.23
N GLU A 226 3.57 -18.62 26.45
CA GLU A 226 4.42 -19.25 25.40
C GLU A 226 3.74 -20.39 24.61
N ARG A 227 2.42 -20.59 24.75
CA ARG A 227 1.70 -21.77 24.23
C ARG A 227 0.95 -21.56 22.90
N HIS A 228 1.21 -20.48 22.17
CA HIS A 228 0.43 -20.16 20.97
C HIS A 228 0.82 -20.88 19.68
N ASP A 229 1.86 -21.72 19.66
CA ASP A 229 2.28 -22.46 18.48
C ASP A 229 2.09 -23.97 18.71
N THR A 230 1.02 -24.59 18.20
CA THR A 230 1.20 -25.65 17.17
C THR A 230 -0.12 -26.11 16.49
N ARG A 231 -1.31 -25.58 16.85
CA ARG A 231 -2.58 -26.21 16.42
C ARG A 231 -3.67 -25.35 15.77
N ASN A 232 -3.45 -24.06 15.49
CA ASN A 232 -4.52 -23.24 14.91
C ASN A 232 -4.57 -23.30 13.38
N LYS A 233 -5.21 -24.36 12.85
CA LYS A 233 -5.67 -24.49 11.45
C LYS A 233 -7.05 -23.86 11.20
N ILE A 234 -7.62 -23.11 12.15
CA ILE A 234 -8.96 -22.52 12.02
C ILE A 234 -8.82 -21.00 12.01
N GLY A 235 -9.40 -20.38 10.97
CA GLY A 235 -9.20 -18.98 10.61
C GLY A 235 -9.76 -17.99 11.62
N GLN A 236 -9.00 -17.73 12.69
CA GLN A 236 -9.24 -16.55 13.51
C GLN A 236 -9.03 -15.30 12.65
N ARG A 237 -10.11 -14.55 12.51
CA ARG A 237 -10.19 -13.31 11.74
C ARG A 237 -9.19 -12.33 12.34
N LYS A 238 -8.21 -11.92 11.55
CA LYS A 238 -7.30 -10.83 11.91
C LYS A 238 -8.09 -9.54 11.73
N CYS A 239 -8.33 -8.82 12.83
CA CYS A 239 -9.15 -7.62 12.81
C CYS A 239 -8.25 -6.38 12.76
N THR A 240 -8.43 -5.57 11.73
CA THR A 240 -7.98 -4.18 11.71
C THR A 240 -9.20 -3.33 11.99
N TRP A 241 -9.12 -2.44 12.97
CA TRP A 241 -10.20 -1.52 13.31
C TRP A 241 -9.86 -0.15 12.74
N LEU A 242 -10.85 0.47 12.10
CA LEU A 242 -10.79 1.83 11.58
C LEU A 242 -11.68 2.68 12.48
N LEU A 243 -11.12 3.75 13.06
CA LEU A 243 -11.87 4.74 13.82
C LEU A 243 -11.83 6.05 13.04
N ARG A 244 -12.99 6.66 12.83
CA ARG A 244 -13.13 7.96 12.14
C ARG A 244 -13.33 9.06 13.18
N PHE A 245 -12.60 10.16 13.04
CA PHE A 245 -12.83 11.37 13.82
C PHE A 245 -13.39 12.45 12.89
N ASN A 246 -14.41 13.17 13.37
CA ASN A 246 -14.99 14.34 12.71
C ASN A 246 -14.44 15.61 13.34
#